data_AF-A0A961M0A3-F1
#
_entry.id   AF-A0A961M0A3-F1
#
_cell.length_a   1.000
_cell.length_b   1.000
_cell.length_c   1.000
_cell.angle_alpha   90.00
_cell.angle_beta   90.00
_cell.angle_gamma   90.00
#
_symmetry.space_group_name_H-M   'P 1'
#
loop_
_entity.id
_entity.type
_entity.pdbx_description
1 polymer ?
#
loop_
_entity_poly.entity_id
_entity_poly.type
_entity_poly.pdbx_seq_one_letter_code
_entity_poly.pdbx_strand_id
1 'polypeptide(L)'
;MQPEIVMIVSAAAAVGAVLGFVLGRFGGGTPVIVVAVLGVVAGVAMMMMGESAGGWDGLAYAIGAVFIDAPFTLAVALFGWIGTRMRSR
;
A
#
# COMPACT_ATOMS: atom_id res chain seq x y z
N MET A 1 19.64 -5.38 -5.53
CA MET A 1 18.94 -4.87 -4.32
C MET A 1 19.42 -5.66 -3.13
N GLN A 2 19.56 -5.00 -1.97
CA GLN A 2 19.87 -5.68 -0.72
C GLN A 2 18.71 -6.61 -0.32
N PRO A 3 18.97 -7.84 0.20
CA PRO A 3 17.92 -8.81 0.56
C PRO A 3 16.83 -8.25 1.48
N GLU A 4 17.22 -7.36 2.39
CA GLU A 4 16.36 -6.73 3.39
C GLU A 4 15.29 -5.85 2.73
N ILE A 5 15.66 -5.10 1.70
CA ILE A 5 14.73 -4.24 0.95
C ILE A 5 13.69 -5.12 0.23
N VAL A 6 14.13 -6.21 -0.40
CA VAL A 6 13.24 -7.16 -1.07
C VAL A 6 12.26 -7.76 -0.07
N MET A 7 12.73 -8.13 1.12
CA MET A 7 11.89 -8.67 2.19
C MET A 7 10.83 -7.66 2.65
N ILE A 8 11.20 -6.39 2.87
CA ILE A 8 10.27 -5.32 3.30
C ILE A 8 9.19 -5.10 2.24
N VAL A 9 9.59 -4.92 0.98
CA VAL A 9 8.66 -4.69 -0.14
C VAL A 9 7.70 -5.88 -0.31
N SER A 10 8.22 -7.11 -0.23
CA SER A 10 7.41 -8.33 -0.36
C SER A 10 6.42 -8.46 0.80
N ALA A 11 6.85 -8.17 2.03
CA ALA A 11 5.98 -8.21 3.20
C ALA A 11 4.87 -7.15 3.10
N ALA A 12 5.20 -5.92 2.73
CA ALA A 12 4.23 -4.84 2.52
C ALA A 12 3.19 -5.20 1.44
N ALA A 13 3.65 -5.73 0.31
CA ALA A 13 2.79 -6.22 -0.76
C ALA A 13 1.91 -7.39 -0.29
N ALA A 14 2.45 -8.35 0.48
CA ALA A 14 1.68 -9.48 0.98
C ALA A 14 0.57 -9.04 1.95
N VAL A 15 0.87 -8.12 2.88
CA VAL A 15 -0.13 -7.57 3.80
C VAL A 15 -1.22 -6.82 3.02
N GLY A 16 -0.83 -5.99 2.06
CA GLY A 16 -1.78 -5.28 1.20
C GLY A 16 -2.65 -6.22 0.38
N ALA A 17 -2.06 -7.29 -0.17
CA ALA A 17 -2.77 -8.32 -0.93
C ALA A 17 -3.85 -9.01 -0.09
N VAL A 18 -3.50 -9.45 1.13
CA VAL A 18 -4.43 -10.10 2.05
C VAL A 18 -5.57 -9.17 2.43
N LEU A 19 -5.25 -7.94 2.84
CA LEU A 19 -6.25 -6.94 3.21
C LEU A 19 -7.18 -6.62 2.03
N GLY A 20 -6.59 -6.30 0.87
CA GLY A 20 -7.32 -6.00 -0.36
C GLY A 20 -8.28 -7.13 -0.72
N PHE A 21 -7.78 -8.37 -0.76
CA PHE A 21 -8.59 -9.54 -1.09
C PHE A 21 -9.79 -9.69 -0.14
N VAL A 22 -9.57 -9.59 1.18
CA VAL A 22 -10.63 -9.70 2.20
C VAL A 22 -11.67 -8.60 2.00
N LEU A 23 -11.23 -7.34 1.85
CA LEU A 23 -12.13 -6.21 1.61
C LEU A 23 -12.95 -6.38 0.33
N GLY A 24 -12.31 -6.81 -0.77
CA GLY A 24 -13.00 -7.02 -2.03
C GLY A 24 -13.99 -8.18 -1.98
N ARG A 25 -13.58 -9.30 -1.37
CA ARG A 25 -14.38 -10.54 -1.32
C ARG A 25 -15.63 -10.41 -0.44
N PHE A 26 -15.52 -9.71 0.68
CA PHE A 26 -16.60 -9.61 1.68
C PHE A 26 -17.26 -8.22 1.71
N GLY A 27 -16.48 -7.15 1.58
CA GLY A 27 -16.96 -5.77 1.62
C GLY A 27 -17.40 -5.20 0.26
N GLY A 28 -16.88 -5.72 -0.86
CA GLY A 28 -17.19 -5.23 -2.21
C GLY A 28 -16.18 -4.17 -2.69
N GLY A 29 -16.52 -3.44 -3.76
CA GLY A 29 -15.58 -2.52 -4.42
C GLY A 29 -15.32 -1.22 -3.67
N THR A 30 -16.35 -0.66 -3.02
CA THR A 30 -16.25 0.60 -2.29
C THR A 30 -15.15 0.58 -1.21
N PRO A 31 -15.09 -0.38 -0.28
CA PRO A 31 -14.03 -0.37 0.75
C PRO A 31 -12.62 -0.54 0.16
N VAL A 32 -12.46 -1.28 -0.94
CA VAL A 32 -11.16 -1.38 -1.64
C VAL A 32 -10.72 -0.03 -2.16
N ILE A 33 -11.63 0.71 -2.81
CA ILE A 33 -11.33 2.04 -3.35
C ILE A 33 -10.97 3.00 -2.21
N VAL A 34 -11.75 3.01 -1.12
CA VAL A 34 -11.46 3.88 0.03
C VAL A 34 -10.07 3.61 0.59
N VAL A 35 -9.73 2.36 0.86
CA VAL A 35 -8.41 2.02 1.43
C VAL A 35 -7.28 2.31 0.45
N ALA A 36 -7.44 2.02 -0.85
CA ALA A 36 -6.44 2.36 -1.85
C ALA A 36 -6.20 3.87 -1.96
N VAL A 37 -7.28 4.67 -1.94
CA VAL A 37 -7.18 6.15 -1.95
C VAL A 37 -6.50 6.66 -0.68
N LEU A 38 -6.86 6.13 0.49
CA LEU A 38 -6.20 6.49 1.75
C LEU A 38 -4.71 6.12 1.75
N GLY A 39 -4.34 4.99 1.15
CA GLY A 39 -2.95 4.61 0.92
C GLY A 39 -2.21 5.64 0.07
N VAL A 40 -2.76 6.00 -1.10
CA VAL A 40 -2.16 7.06 -1.94
C VAL A 40 -1.99 8.38 -1.18
N VAL A 41 -3.01 8.80 -0.42
CA VAL A 41 -2.93 10.01 0.40
C VAL A 41 -1.84 9.89 1.47
N ALA A 42 -1.72 8.74 2.12
CA ALA A 42 -0.68 8.48 3.12
C ALA A 42 0.73 8.54 2.50
N GLY A 43 0.94 7.92 1.34
CA GLY A 43 2.20 7.99 0.61
C GLY A 43 2.58 9.42 0.19
N VAL A 44 1.61 10.20 -0.30
CA VAL A 44 1.83 11.63 -0.62
C VAL A 44 2.15 12.43 0.65
N ALA A 45 1.43 12.20 1.74
CA ALA A 45 1.69 12.86 3.01
C ALA A 45 3.09 12.53 3.54
N MET A 46 3.52 11.27 3.46
CA MET A 46 4.89 10.88 3.81
C MET A 46 5.93 11.59 2.92
N MET A 47 5.69 11.71 1.61
CA MET A 47 6.60 12.45 0.73
C MET A 47 6.70 13.93 1.13
N MET A 48 5.56 14.58 1.39
CA MET A 48 5.54 15.98 1.85
C MET A 48 6.24 16.15 3.20
N MET A 49 6.03 15.21 4.13
CA MET A 49 6.76 15.18 5.40
C MET A 49 8.25 14.98 5.17
N GLY A 50 8.62 14.12 4.21
CA GLY A 50 10.00 13.87 3.82
C GLY A 50 10.71 15.11 3.27
N GLU A 51 10.02 15.93 2.47
CA GLU A 51 10.55 17.21 1.99
C GLU A 51 10.68 18.24 3.11
N SER A 52 9.74 18.24 4.06
CA SER A 52 9.76 19.16 5.21
C SER A 52 10.77 18.78 6.29
N ALA A 53 11.08 17.48 6.41
CA ALA A 53 12.02 16.95 7.38
C ALA A 53 13.41 16.88 6.75
N GLY A 54 14.34 17.71 7.23
CA GLY A 54 15.74 17.61 6.80
C GLY A 54 16.44 16.35 7.33
N GLY A 55 17.52 15.94 6.67
CA GLY A 55 18.41 14.89 7.17
C GLY A 55 17.85 13.47 7.09
N TRP A 56 18.17 12.64 8.10
CA TRP A 56 17.84 11.21 8.10
C TRP A 56 16.34 10.93 8.19
N ASP A 57 15.57 11.80 8.86
CA ASP A 57 14.13 11.65 9.00
C ASP A 57 13.42 11.81 7.65
N GLY A 58 13.84 12.80 6.86
CA GLY A 58 13.30 13.01 5.51
C GLY A 58 13.51 11.82 4.59
N LEU A 59 14.72 11.25 4.66
CA LEU A 59 15.08 10.04 3.91
C LEU A 59 14.24 8.82 4.36
N ALA A 60 13.98 8.68 5.65
CA ALA A 60 13.15 7.61 6.19
C ALA A 60 11.70 7.70 5.68
N TYR A 61 11.12 8.91 5.62
CA TYR A 61 9.77 9.10 5.06
C TYR A 61 9.70 8.79 3.57
N ALA A 62 10.68 9.25 2.78
CA ALA A 62 10.73 8.96 1.35
C ALA A 62 10.86 7.45 1.08
N ILE A 63 11.70 6.75 1.85
CA ILE A 63 11.85 5.29 1.76
C ILE A 63 10.54 4.60 2.18
N GLY A 64 9.91 5.03 3.27
CA GLY A 64 8.63 4.49 3.73
C GLY A 64 7.54 4.61 2.66
N ALA A 65 7.43 5.78 2.03
CA ALA A 65 6.46 6.03 0.96
C ALA A 65 6.67 5.09 -0.25
N VAL A 66 7.92 4.92 -0.69
CA VAL A 66 8.22 4.13 -1.92
C VAL A 66 8.25 2.62 -1.66
N PHE A 67 8.90 2.18 -0.58
CA PHE A 67 9.20 0.77 -0.35
C PHE A 67 8.20 0.07 0.56
N ILE A 68 7.32 0.81 1.24
CA ILE A 68 6.29 0.24 2.12
C ILE A 68 4.91 0.61 1.61
N ASP A 69 4.59 1.90 1.56
CA ASP A 69 3.23 2.34 1.27
C ASP A 69 2.81 2.06 -0.19
N ALA A 70 3.66 2.38 -1.17
CA ALA A 70 3.35 2.12 -2.57
C ALA A 70 3.09 0.62 -2.88
N PRO A 71 3.97 -0.35 -2.52
CA PRO A 71 3.69 -1.76 -2.77
C PRO A 71 2.48 -2.28 -1.98
N PHE A 72 2.26 -1.82 -0.75
CA PHE A 72 1.06 -2.13 0.01
C PHE A 72 -0.20 -1.66 -0.71
N THR A 73 -0.25 -0.38 -1.09
CA THR A 73 -1.41 0.26 -1.74
C THR A 73 -1.73 -0.36 -3.09
N LEU A 74 -0.71 -0.64 -3.90
CA LEU A 74 -0.87 -1.35 -5.19
C LEU A 74 -1.42 -2.77 -4.98
N ALA A 75 -0.91 -3.49 -3.97
CA ALA A 75 -1.40 -4.82 -3.66
C ALA A 75 -2.85 -4.80 -3.14
N VAL A 76 -3.24 -3.83 -2.30
CA VAL A 76 -4.64 -3.63 -1.88
C VAL A 76 -5.54 -3.43 -3.09
N ALA A 77 -5.16 -2.54 -4.00
CA ALA A 77 -5.96 -2.23 -5.18
C ALA A 77 -6.13 -3.46 -6.10
N LEU A 78 -5.03 -4.16 -6.41
CA LEU A 78 -5.05 -5.32 -7.28
C LEU A 78 -5.84 -6.49 -6.67
N PHE A 79 -5.53 -6.88 -5.44
CA PHE A 79 -6.17 -8.04 -4.81
C PHE A 79 -7.59 -7.73 -4.36
N GLY A 80 -7.91 -6.48 -4.04
CA GLY A 80 -9.29 -6.05 -3.82
C GLY A 80 -10.13 -6.08 -5.10
N TRP A 81 -9.55 -5.73 -6.24
CA TRP A 81 -10.19 -5.94 -7.54
C TRP A 81 -10.41 -7.44 -7.84
N ILE A 82 -9.42 -8.30 -7.57
CA ILE A 82 -9.59 -9.76 -7.71
C ILE A 82 -10.71 -10.27 -6.77
N GLY A 83 -10.69 -9.88 -5.50
CA GLY A 83 -11.67 -10.29 -4.50
C GLY A 83 -13.10 -9.87 -4.87
N THR A 84 -13.27 -8.66 -5.41
CA THR A 84 -14.58 -8.18 -5.91
C THR A 84 -15.06 -8.96 -7.12
N ARG A 85 -14.18 -9.27 -8.08
CA ARG A 85 -14.55 -10.10 -9.25
C ARG A 85 -14.99 -11.51 -8.86
N MET A 86 -14.39 -12.09 -7.82
CA MET A 86 -14.75 -13.41 -7.31
C MET A 86 -16.04 -13.41 -6.49
N ARG A 87 -16.43 -12.28 -5.89
CA ARG A 87 -17.70 -12.16 -5.16
C ARG A 87 -18.92 -12.25 -6.09
N SER A 88 -18.80 -11.75 -7.31
CA SER A 88 -19.88 -11.72 -8.30
C SER A 88 -20.03 -13.02 -9.11
N ARG A 89 -19.21 -14.04 -8.84
CA ARG A 89 -19.32 -15.40 -9.39
C ARG A 89 -19.88 -16.32 -8.31
#